data_AF-A0A061SLC4-F1
#
_entry.id   AF-A0A061SLC4-F1
#
_cell.length_a   1.000
_cell.length_b   1.000
_cell.length_c   1.000
_cell.angle_alpha   90.00
_cell.angle_beta   90.00
_cell.angle_gamma   90.00
#
_symmetry.space_group_name_H-M   'P 1'
#
loop_
_entity.id
_entity.type
_entity.pdbx_description
1 polymer ?
#
loop_
_entity_poly.entity_id
_entity_poly.type
_entity_poly.pdbx_seq_one_letter_code
_entity_poly.pdbx_strand_id
1 'polypeptide(L)'
;GLLELSKNVVLLKDDASEDHFHPRFAMEDTRSWQHLDASTRAALSELCRGFFHGRLLWEAHALRTLPVLMGATRMLVFGEDLGFVPACVPPVLSSLGLFGLRIQRMTADDETEFGDPAKYPYMTVASPSCHDTTTTRAWWEEDAERRVRFFKTALGGKGPVPAKCTPAIARAVVQQHCEAASCWAVFPIQDILAMSPRYTGRPAAEETINDPTNPKHYWRYRMHVPIEEVLADERLLQDFRALLARAGRGDAEAA
;
A
#
# COMPACT_ATOMS: atom_id res chain seq x y z
N GLY A 1 19.39 25.33 1.14
CA GLY A 1 18.99 26.74 0.86
C GLY A 1 18.28 27.33 2.06
N LEU A 2 17.78 28.58 1.99
CA LEU A 2 17.15 29.26 3.13
C LEU A 2 15.94 28.48 3.71
N LEU A 3 15.14 27.84 2.84
CA LEU A 3 14.01 26.99 3.23
C LEU A 3 14.43 25.70 3.95
N GLU A 4 15.66 25.22 3.76
CA GLU A 4 16.18 24.07 4.50
C GLU A 4 16.52 24.47 5.94
N LEU A 5 17.02 25.70 6.14
CA LEU A 5 17.35 26.20 7.46
C LEU A 5 16.08 26.45 8.29
N SER A 6 15.02 27.00 7.70
CA SER A 6 13.75 27.21 8.42
C SER A 6 13.06 25.90 8.80
N LYS A 7 13.30 24.81 8.06
CA LYS A 7 12.76 23.47 8.35
C LYS A 7 13.62 22.67 9.32
N ASN A 8 14.84 23.13 9.64
CA ASN A 8 15.79 22.43 10.52
C ASN A 8 15.52 22.74 12.01
N VAL A 9 14.31 22.45 12.47
CA VAL A 9 13.87 22.60 13.86
C VAL A 9 13.25 21.29 14.33
N VAL A 10 13.23 21.02 15.64
CA VAL A 10 12.58 19.81 16.19
C VAL A 10 11.17 20.09 16.73
N LEU A 11 10.88 21.37 16.99
CA LEU A 11 9.60 21.87 17.47
C LEU A 11 9.15 23.05 16.58
N LEU A 12 7.85 23.18 16.37
CA LEU A 12 7.20 24.26 15.66
C LEU A 12 6.48 25.15 16.69
N LYS A 13 6.65 26.47 16.61
CA LYS A 13 5.97 27.40 17.50
C LYS A 13 4.47 27.41 17.21
N ASP A 14 3.64 27.49 18.25
CA ASP A 14 2.19 27.66 18.12
C ASP A 14 1.86 29.11 17.67
N ASP A 15 0.89 29.26 16.77
CA ASP A 15 0.50 30.57 16.23
C ASP A 15 -0.35 31.41 17.21
N ALA A 16 -0.99 30.76 18.19
CA ALA A 16 -1.91 31.40 19.14
C ALA A 16 -1.28 31.64 20.53
N SER A 17 -0.20 30.93 20.88
CA SER A 17 0.49 31.04 22.16
C SER A 17 2.00 31.10 21.99
N GLU A 18 2.64 32.15 22.49
CA GLU A 18 4.08 32.34 22.34
C GLU A 18 4.92 31.28 23.07
N ASP A 19 4.37 30.65 24.10
CA ASP A 19 5.07 29.68 24.95
C ASP A 19 4.77 28.22 24.58
N HIS A 20 3.95 27.99 23.54
CA HIS A 20 3.55 26.65 23.12
C HIS A 20 4.32 26.20 21.88
N PHE A 21 4.59 24.90 21.84
CA PHE A 21 5.30 24.25 20.75
C PHE A 21 4.62 22.94 20.38
N HIS A 22 4.54 22.68 19.08
CA HIS A 22 4.11 21.41 18.51
C HIS A 22 5.33 20.63 18.04
N PRO A 23 5.36 19.31 18.23
CA PRO A 23 6.43 18.53 17.65
C PRO A 23 6.41 18.57 16.12
N ARG A 24 7.58 18.72 15.51
CA ARG A 24 7.72 18.66 14.05
C ARG A 24 7.58 17.22 13.60
N PHE A 25 6.73 16.96 12.60
CA PHE A 25 6.67 15.65 11.95
C PHE A 25 8.04 15.28 11.34
N ALA A 26 8.45 14.02 11.47
CA ALA A 26 9.76 13.52 11.03
C ALA A 26 10.95 14.37 11.53
N MET A 27 10.89 14.82 12.79
CA MET A 27 11.98 15.60 13.40
C MET A 27 13.33 14.86 13.38
N GLU A 28 13.30 13.52 13.37
CA GLU A 28 14.47 12.64 13.33
C GLU A 28 15.40 12.93 12.13
N ASP A 29 14.81 13.38 11.02
CA ASP A 29 15.52 13.66 9.76
C ASP A 29 16.28 14.99 9.78
N THR A 30 16.08 15.81 10.82
CA THR A 30 16.71 17.13 10.92
C THR A 30 18.14 17.04 11.46
N ARG A 31 19.00 17.96 11.02
CA ARG A 31 20.34 18.12 11.63
C ARG A 31 20.22 18.53 13.09
N SER A 32 19.24 19.38 13.41
CA SER A 32 18.97 19.81 14.79
C SER A 32 18.72 18.61 15.71
N TRP A 33 17.96 17.61 15.26
CA TRP A 33 17.79 16.35 15.98
C TRP A 33 19.09 15.57 16.18
N GLN A 34 19.88 15.42 15.12
CA GLN A 34 21.15 14.68 15.15
C GLN A 34 22.15 15.27 16.16
N HIS A 35 22.07 16.57 16.44
CA HIS A 35 22.91 17.27 17.42
C HIS A 35 22.38 17.26 18.86
N LEU A 36 21.17 16.76 19.11
CA LEU A 36 20.65 16.61 20.47
C LEU A 36 21.36 15.47 21.20
N ASP A 37 21.48 15.58 22.52
CA ASP A 37 21.95 14.47 23.35
C ASP A 37 20.89 13.34 23.42
N ALA A 38 21.32 12.15 23.86
CA ALA A 38 20.47 10.97 23.89
C ALA A 38 19.24 11.13 24.82
N SER A 39 19.38 11.86 25.93
CA SER A 39 18.28 12.03 26.89
C SER A 39 17.19 12.95 26.33
N THR A 40 17.59 14.06 25.68
CA THR A 40 16.65 14.97 25.02
C THR A 40 15.94 14.28 23.85
N ARG A 41 16.67 13.47 23.06
CA ARG A 41 16.06 12.67 22.00
C ARG A 41 15.00 11.71 22.56
N ALA A 42 15.31 10.97 23.61
CA ALA A 42 14.35 10.05 24.22
C ALA A 42 13.07 10.77 24.70
N ALA A 43 13.23 11.92 25.39
CA ALA A 43 12.10 12.71 25.88
C ALA A 43 11.22 13.27 24.75
N LEU A 44 11.85 13.81 23.69
CA LEU A 44 11.13 14.33 22.54
C LEU A 44 10.44 13.22 21.75
N SER A 45 11.07 12.06 21.56
CA SER A 45 10.43 10.90 20.91
C SER A 45 9.20 10.43 21.67
N GLU A 46 9.25 10.38 23.01
CA GLU A 46 8.10 10.07 23.84
C GLU A 46 6.97 11.10 23.69
N LEU A 47 7.32 12.39 23.71
CA LEU A 47 6.35 13.48 23.53
C LEU A 47 5.71 13.45 22.14
N CYS A 48 6.52 13.29 21.08
CA CYS A 48 6.04 13.10 19.70
C CYS A 48 5.09 11.93 19.59
N ARG A 49 5.47 10.77 20.16
CA ARG A 49 4.64 9.57 20.14
C ARG A 49 3.29 9.84 20.81
N GLY A 50 3.27 10.50 21.96
CA GLY A 50 2.03 10.93 22.62
C GLY A 50 1.20 11.88 21.75
N PHE A 51 1.84 12.89 21.15
CA PHE A 51 1.17 13.93 20.35
C PHE A 51 0.58 13.40 19.04
N PHE A 52 1.27 12.50 18.34
CA PHE A 52 0.81 11.99 17.03
C PHE A 52 -0.07 10.75 17.15
N HIS A 53 0.14 9.88 18.15
CA HIS A 53 -0.59 8.61 18.27
C HIS A 53 -1.70 8.61 19.33
N GLY A 54 -1.74 9.59 20.25
CA GLY A 54 -2.70 9.67 21.36
C GLY A 54 -3.97 10.48 21.08
N ARG A 55 -4.54 10.44 19.86
CA ARG A 55 -5.61 11.38 19.46
C ARG A 55 -7.03 10.81 19.57
N LEU A 56 -7.56 10.79 20.79
CA LEU A 56 -9.01 10.60 21.06
C LEU A 56 -9.90 11.60 20.28
N LEU A 57 -9.38 12.77 19.93
CA LEU A 57 -10.09 13.78 19.15
C LEU A 57 -10.38 13.32 17.72
N TRP A 58 -9.48 12.56 17.09
CA TRP A 58 -9.66 12.09 15.71
C TRP A 58 -10.73 11.03 15.66
N GLU A 59 -10.68 10.09 16.60
CA GLU A 59 -11.71 9.08 16.81
C GLU A 59 -13.07 9.73 17.08
N ALA A 60 -13.16 10.65 18.06
CA ALA A 60 -14.40 11.33 18.40
C ALA A 60 -14.96 12.13 17.19
N HIS A 61 -14.10 12.77 16.41
CA HIS A 61 -14.52 13.48 15.21
C HIS A 61 -15.04 12.51 14.15
N ALA A 62 -14.30 11.44 13.87
CA ALA A 62 -14.65 10.43 12.88
C ALA A 62 -15.99 9.74 13.22
N LEU A 63 -16.19 9.34 14.48
CA LEU A 63 -17.44 8.74 14.96
C LEU A 63 -18.63 9.70 14.89
N ARG A 64 -18.40 11.01 14.89
CA ARG A 64 -19.45 12.01 14.69
C ARG A 64 -19.77 12.22 13.20
N THR A 65 -18.76 12.25 12.34
CA THR A 65 -18.94 12.67 10.94
C THR A 65 -19.16 11.52 9.96
N LEU A 66 -18.42 10.42 10.10
CA LEU A 66 -18.48 9.30 9.15
C LEU A 66 -19.86 8.63 9.10
N PRO A 67 -20.56 8.36 10.23
CA PRO A 67 -21.91 7.77 10.17
C PRO A 67 -22.92 8.62 9.40
N VAL A 68 -22.83 9.95 9.50
CA VAL A 68 -23.71 10.87 8.77
C VAL A 68 -23.46 10.78 7.26
N LEU A 69 -22.19 10.74 6.84
CA LEU A 69 -21.81 10.59 5.44
C LEU A 69 -22.21 9.22 4.88
N MET A 70 -22.00 8.16 5.65
CA MET A 70 -22.39 6.80 5.29
C MET A 70 -23.91 6.66 5.16
N GLY A 71 -24.67 7.31 6.06
CA GLY A 71 -26.15 7.31 6.00
C GLY A 71 -26.73 8.10 4.83
N ALA A 72 -25.94 8.96 4.17
CA ALA A 72 -26.36 9.74 3.01
C ALA A 72 -26.33 8.95 1.68
N THR A 73 -25.81 7.71 1.69
CA THR A 73 -25.68 6.88 0.50
C THR A 73 -25.91 5.40 0.80
N ARG A 74 -26.17 4.61 -0.24
CA ARG A 74 -26.17 3.13 -0.16
C ARG A 74 -24.88 2.50 -0.67
N MET A 75 -23.90 3.33 -1.06
CA MET A 75 -22.60 2.87 -1.55
C MET A 75 -21.75 2.32 -0.41
N LEU A 76 -20.97 1.28 -0.71
CA LEU A 76 -19.91 0.83 0.19
C LEU A 76 -18.82 1.90 0.27
N VAL A 77 -18.29 2.11 1.47
CA VAL A 77 -17.26 3.10 1.74
C VAL A 77 -15.95 2.39 2.07
N PHE A 78 -14.89 2.82 1.38
CA PHE A 78 -13.53 2.29 1.52
C PHE A 78 -12.65 3.41 2.08
N GLY A 79 -11.99 3.14 3.20
CA GLY A 79 -10.98 4.00 3.77
C GLY A 79 -9.63 3.67 3.16
N GLU A 80 -8.99 4.64 2.54
CA GLU A 80 -7.59 4.54 2.17
C GLU A 80 -6.75 4.72 3.45
N ASP A 81 -6.43 3.61 4.11
CA ASP A 81 -5.67 3.53 5.37
C ASP A 81 -4.23 3.06 5.11
N LEU A 82 -3.51 3.74 4.20
CA LEU A 82 -2.13 3.41 3.86
C LEU A 82 -1.14 4.47 4.40
N GLY A 83 0.13 4.10 4.51
CA GLY A 83 1.18 4.99 4.99
C GLY A 83 1.11 5.22 6.51
N PHE A 84 1.23 6.48 6.94
CA PHE A 84 1.20 6.81 8.37
C PHE A 84 -0.24 6.77 8.91
N VAL A 85 -0.61 5.65 9.54
CA VAL A 85 -1.95 5.41 10.08
C VAL A 85 -1.94 5.53 11.61
N PRO A 86 -2.63 6.53 12.19
CA PRO A 86 -2.77 6.62 13.65
C PRO A 86 -3.45 5.38 14.25
N ALA A 87 -3.05 4.97 15.46
CA ALA A 87 -3.53 3.75 16.11
C ALA A 87 -5.05 3.71 16.34
N CYS A 88 -5.72 4.88 16.36
CA CYS A 88 -7.19 4.96 16.48
C CYS A 88 -7.93 4.65 15.17
N VAL A 89 -7.28 4.71 14.01
CA VAL A 89 -7.94 4.52 12.70
C VAL A 89 -8.44 3.08 12.52
N PRO A 90 -7.63 2.01 12.69
CA PRO A 90 -8.13 0.65 12.46
C PRO A 90 -9.34 0.27 13.33
N PRO A 91 -9.38 0.58 14.65
CA PRO A 91 -10.58 0.37 15.47
C PRO A 91 -11.81 1.14 14.97
N VAL A 92 -11.65 2.39 14.57
CA VAL A 92 -12.76 3.22 14.05
C VAL A 92 -13.31 2.63 12.76
N LEU A 93 -12.44 2.32 11.79
CA LEU A 93 -12.88 1.71 10.52
C LEU A 93 -13.65 0.41 10.76
N SER A 94 -13.11 -0.46 11.62
CA SER A 94 -13.76 -1.72 12.00
C SER A 94 -15.14 -1.49 12.65
N SER A 95 -15.23 -0.55 13.61
CA SER A 95 -16.48 -0.25 14.32
C SER A 95 -17.59 0.29 13.41
N LEU A 96 -17.20 1.01 12.35
CA LEU A 96 -18.12 1.60 11.38
C LEU A 96 -18.41 0.66 10.20
N GLY A 97 -17.75 -0.50 10.12
CA GLY A 97 -17.89 -1.40 8.97
C GLY A 97 -17.29 -0.84 7.68
N LEU A 98 -16.25 -0.02 7.79
CA LEU A 98 -15.51 0.53 6.66
C LEU A 98 -14.43 -0.44 6.19
N PHE A 99 -14.27 -0.58 4.87
CA PHE A 99 -13.23 -1.43 4.30
C PHE A 99 -11.89 -0.71 4.30
N GLY A 100 -10.84 -1.35 4.82
CA GLY A 100 -9.46 -0.88 4.68
C GLY A 100 -8.76 -1.42 3.41
N LEU A 101 -7.69 -0.79 2.98
CA LEU A 101 -6.84 -1.23 1.88
C LEU A 101 -5.63 -2.01 2.39
N ARG A 102 -5.30 -3.11 1.73
CA ARG A 102 -4.11 -3.91 2.01
C ARG A 102 -3.31 -4.05 0.74
N ILE A 103 -2.44 -3.07 0.51
CA ILE A 103 -1.47 -3.09 -0.58
C ILE A 103 -0.23 -3.81 -0.08
N GLN A 104 0.15 -4.92 -0.71
CA GLN A 104 1.18 -5.81 -0.16
C GLN A 104 2.52 -5.11 0.16
N ARG A 105 2.86 -4.06 -0.60
CA ARG A 105 4.10 -3.30 -0.43
C ARG A 105 3.95 -1.97 0.34
N MET A 106 2.75 -1.68 0.85
CA MET A 106 2.47 -0.54 1.73
C MET A 106 1.84 -1.06 3.01
N THR A 107 2.67 -1.61 3.89
CA THR A 107 2.25 -2.09 5.21
C THR A 107 1.90 -0.91 6.11
N ALA A 108 0.94 -1.15 7.01
CA ALA A 108 0.52 -0.14 8.00
C ALA A 108 1.40 -0.14 9.26
N ASP A 109 2.26 -1.15 9.42
CA ASP A 109 3.24 -1.25 10.48
C ASP A 109 4.66 -1.13 9.91
N ASP A 110 5.54 -0.43 10.64
CA ASP A 110 6.92 -0.18 10.22
C ASP A 110 7.85 -1.40 10.42
N GLU A 111 7.36 -2.44 11.11
CA GLU A 111 8.11 -3.66 11.44
C GLU A 111 8.06 -4.69 10.29
N THR A 112 7.02 -4.63 9.46
CA THR A 112 6.78 -5.59 8.38
C THR A 112 7.09 -4.95 7.03
N GLU A 113 8.04 -5.53 6.29
CA GLU A 113 8.41 -5.05 4.96
C GLU A 113 7.35 -5.36 3.88
N PHE A 114 6.65 -6.48 4.02
CA PHE A 114 5.63 -6.96 3.08
C PHE A 114 4.41 -7.48 3.82
N GLY A 115 3.22 -7.03 3.43
CA GLY A 115 1.98 -7.56 3.95
C GLY A 115 1.82 -9.04 3.62
N ASP A 116 1.19 -9.78 4.52
CA ASP A 116 0.88 -11.20 4.38
C ASP A 116 -0.60 -11.36 4.03
N PRO A 117 -0.97 -11.63 2.76
CA PRO A 117 -2.36 -11.73 2.33
C PRO A 117 -3.16 -12.80 3.09
N ALA A 118 -2.51 -13.85 3.59
CA ALA A 118 -3.16 -14.88 4.39
C ALA A 118 -3.62 -14.38 5.77
N LYS A 119 -3.09 -13.25 6.24
CA LYS A 119 -3.45 -12.61 7.51
C LYS A 119 -4.35 -11.38 7.35
N TYR A 120 -4.74 -11.03 6.13
CA TYR A 120 -5.60 -9.86 5.92
C TYR A 120 -6.99 -10.06 6.51
N PRO A 121 -7.52 -9.10 7.30
CA PRO A 121 -8.87 -9.19 7.85
C PRO A 121 -9.95 -9.17 6.75
N TYR A 122 -11.11 -9.76 7.02
CA TYR A 122 -12.21 -9.83 6.06
C TYR A 122 -12.68 -8.46 5.53
N MET A 123 -12.79 -7.44 6.39
CA MET A 123 -13.23 -6.09 6.01
C MET A 123 -12.10 -5.29 5.32
N THR A 124 -11.46 -5.87 4.31
CA THR A 124 -10.39 -5.23 3.55
C THR A 124 -10.46 -5.52 2.05
N VAL A 125 -9.70 -4.73 1.30
CA VAL A 125 -9.37 -4.94 -0.12
C VAL A 125 -7.91 -5.40 -0.21
N ALA A 126 -7.68 -6.63 -0.66
CA ALA A 126 -6.35 -7.14 -0.98
C ALA A 126 -5.92 -6.68 -2.38
N SER A 127 -4.72 -6.12 -2.50
CA SER A 127 -4.12 -5.83 -3.80
C SER A 127 -2.59 -5.96 -3.76
N PRO A 128 -1.95 -6.51 -4.81
CA PRO A 128 -0.49 -6.57 -4.89
C PRO A 128 0.16 -5.19 -5.05
N SER A 129 -0.50 -4.28 -5.75
CA SER A 129 -0.01 -2.93 -6.05
C SER A 129 -1.16 -1.93 -6.19
N CYS A 130 -0.85 -0.64 -6.22
CA CYS A 130 -1.82 0.41 -6.55
C CYS A 130 -1.18 1.44 -7.49
N HIS A 131 -1.95 2.45 -7.88
CA HIS A 131 -1.50 3.50 -8.80
C HIS A 131 -0.33 4.33 -8.23
N ASP A 132 -0.20 4.46 -6.91
CA ASP A 132 0.90 5.17 -6.25
C ASP A 132 2.12 4.30 -5.95
N THR A 133 2.11 3.04 -6.41
CA THR A 133 3.27 2.15 -6.32
C THR A 133 3.77 1.78 -7.71
N THR A 134 5.03 1.37 -7.82
CA THR A 134 5.49 0.64 -8.99
C THR A 134 4.67 -0.64 -9.19
N THR A 135 4.50 -1.10 -10.42
CA THR A 135 3.82 -2.39 -10.70
C THR A 135 4.60 -3.54 -10.05
N THR A 136 3.98 -4.69 -9.84
CA THR A 136 4.68 -5.86 -9.29
C THR A 136 5.90 -6.24 -10.12
N ARG A 137 5.78 -6.15 -11.45
CA ARG A 137 6.87 -6.44 -12.36
C ARG A 137 7.99 -5.41 -12.28
N ALA A 138 7.68 -4.12 -12.28
CA ALA A 138 8.68 -3.05 -12.17
C ALA A 138 9.44 -3.14 -10.85
N TRP A 139 8.71 -3.26 -9.75
CA TRP A 139 9.26 -3.39 -8.41
C TRP A 139 10.19 -4.61 -8.27
N TRP A 140 9.77 -5.76 -8.80
CA TRP A 140 10.56 -6.99 -8.76
C TRP A 140 11.92 -6.85 -9.47
N GLU A 141 11.95 -6.12 -10.57
CA GLU A 141 13.14 -5.96 -11.41
C GLU A 141 14.08 -4.86 -10.91
N GLU A 142 13.59 -3.90 -10.12
CA GLU A 142 14.33 -2.73 -9.62
C GLU A 142 15.30 -3.06 -8.49
N ASP A 143 14.84 -3.79 -7.46
CA ASP A 143 15.62 -4.04 -6.24
C ASP A 143 15.89 -5.54 -6.07
N ALA A 144 17.15 -5.91 -6.30
CA ALA A 144 17.59 -7.31 -6.22
C ALA A 144 17.52 -7.88 -4.79
N GLU A 145 17.80 -7.08 -3.77
CA GLU A 145 17.80 -7.54 -2.39
C GLU A 145 16.39 -7.70 -1.86
N ARG A 146 15.51 -6.70 -2.09
CA ARG A 146 14.08 -6.80 -1.75
C ARG A 146 13.42 -7.99 -2.42
N ARG A 147 13.67 -8.18 -3.71
CA ARG A 147 13.15 -9.31 -4.48
C ARG A 147 13.53 -10.64 -3.81
N VAL A 148 14.78 -10.80 -3.39
CA VAL A 148 15.24 -12.05 -2.75
C VAL A 148 14.52 -12.27 -1.42
N ARG A 149 14.34 -11.23 -0.61
CA ARG A 149 13.58 -11.32 0.65
C ARG A 149 12.14 -11.72 0.37
N PHE A 150 11.43 -10.99 -0.49
CA PHE A 150 10.03 -11.26 -0.84
C PHE A 150 9.81 -12.66 -1.42
N PHE A 151 10.67 -13.11 -2.34
CA PHE A 151 10.55 -14.45 -2.90
C PHE A 151 10.63 -15.53 -1.83
N LYS A 152 11.52 -15.37 -0.85
CA LYS A 152 11.71 -16.34 0.24
C LYS A 152 10.63 -16.25 1.30
N THR A 153 10.22 -15.04 1.69
CA THR A 153 9.33 -14.82 2.84
C THR A 153 7.85 -14.74 2.45
N ALA A 154 7.51 -13.96 1.41
CA ALA A 154 6.13 -13.76 0.99
C ALA A 154 5.64 -14.85 0.03
N LEU A 155 6.47 -15.30 -0.91
CA LEU A 155 6.10 -16.33 -1.89
C LEU A 155 6.50 -17.76 -1.49
N GLY A 156 7.24 -17.94 -0.39
CA GLY A 156 7.72 -19.26 0.07
C GLY A 156 8.65 -19.96 -0.93
N GLY A 157 9.25 -19.21 -1.85
CA GLY A 157 10.10 -19.71 -2.93
C GLY A 157 11.40 -20.33 -2.42
N LYS A 158 11.83 -21.41 -3.09
CA LYS A 158 13.08 -22.12 -2.80
C LYS A 158 14.04 -21.98 -3.97
N GLY A 159 15.33 -21.85 -3.69
CA GLY A 159 16.39 -21.83 -4.71
C GLY A 159 16.69 -20.45 -5.30
N PRO A 160 17.31 -20.40 -6.50
CA PRO A 160 17.71 -19.16 -7.16
C PRO A 160 16.51 -18.26 -7.47
N VAL A 161 16.65 -16.96 -7.22
CA VAL A 161 15.58 -15.97 -7.44
C VAL A 161 15.73 -15.35 -8.84
N PRO A 162 14.72 -15.46 -9.72
CA PRO A 162 14.80 -14.91 -11.08
C PRO A 162 14.99 -13.40 -11.07
N ALA A 163 15.94 -12.88 -11.86
CA ALA A 163 16.18 -11.43 -11.97
C ALA A 163 15.02 -10.67 -12.64
N LYS A 164 14.26 -11.35 -13.51
CA LYS A 164 13.05 -10.82 -14.15
C LYS A 164 11.80 -11.39 -13.49
N CYS A 165 10.73 -10.60 -13.46
CA CYS A 165 9.45 -11.12 -12.99
C CYS A 165 8.90 -12.05 -14.09
N THR A 166 8.98 -13.35 -13.87
CA THR A 166 8.45 -14.31 -14.83
C THR A 166 6.92 -14.43 -14.68
N PRO A 167 6.21 -14.91 -15.70
CA PRO A 167 4.78 -15.24 -15.59
C PRO A 167 4.43 -16.08 -14.35
N ALA A 168 5.30 -17.01 -13.96
CA ALA A 168 5.11 -17.82 -12.76
C ALA A 168 5.18 -17.00 -11.46
N ILE A 169 6.06 -16.00 -11.39
CA ILE A 169 6.13 -15.07 -10.24
C ILE A 169 4.88 -14.19 -10.19
N ALA A 170 4.49 -13.58 -11.32
CA ALA A 170 3.29 -12.76 -11.40
C ALA A 170 2.04 -13.57 -10.99
N ARG A 171 1.92 -14.80 -11.51
CA ARG A 171 0.86 -15.73 -11.15
C ARG A 171 0.85 -16.08 -9.67
N ALA A 172 2.01 -16.34 -9.05
CA ALA A 172 2.11 -16.62 -7.62
C ALA A 172 1.65 -15.42 -6.78
N VAL A 173 2.01 -14.20 -7.19
CA VAL A 173 1.54 -12.96 -6.55
C VAL A 173 0.04 -12.80 -6.71
N VAL A 174 -0.53 -12.99 -7.90
CA VAL A 174 -2.00 -12.89 -8.09
C VAL A 174 -2.72 -13.96 -7.26
N GLN A 175 -2.20 -15.18 -7.26
CA GLN A 175 -2.78 -16.31 -6.52
C GLN A 175 -2.93 -16.02 -5.02
N GLN A 176 -1.87 -15.59 -4.33
CA GLN A 176 -1.96 -15.33 -2.88
C GLN A 176 -2.98 -14.23 -2.53
N HIS A 177 -3.23 -13.27 -3.42
CA HIS A 177 -4.24 -12.23 -3.22
C HIS A 177 -5.65 -12.72 -3.52
N CYS A 178 -5.82 -13.60 -4.51
CA CYS A 178 -7.07 -14.32 -4.69
C CYS A 178 -7.40 -15.15 -3.44
N GLU A 179 -6.41 -15.84 -2.87
CA GLU A 179 -6.56 -16.70 -1.68
C GLU A 179 -6.69 -15.91 -0.36
N ALA A 180 -6.52 -14.59 -0.36
CA ALA A 180 -6.64 -13.76 0.83
C ALA A 180 -8.06 -13.82 1.44
N ALA A 181 -8.18 -13.67 2.77
CA ALA A 181 -9.47 -13.64 3.46
C ALA A 181 -10.23 -12.31 3.29
N SER A 182 -9.60 -11.29 2.70
CA SER A 182 -10.20 -10.00 2.36
C SER A 182 -11.51 -10.16 1.59
N CYS A 183 -12.51 -9.31 1.82
CA CYS A 183 -13.77 -9.36 1.08
C CYS A 183 -13.53 -9.14 -0.41
N TRP A 184 -12.64 -8.20 -0.76
CA TRP A 184 -12.31 -7.87 -2.14
C TRP A 184 -10.85 -8.22 -2.45
N ALA A 185 -10.62 -8.73 -3.66
CA ALA A 185 -9.30 -8.81 -4.27
C ALA A 185 -9.35 -7.95 -5.54
N VAL A 186 -8.55 -6.87 -5.57
CA VAL A 186 -8.52 -5.92 -6.68
C VAL A 186 -7.11 -5.93 -7.27
N PHE A 187 -7.01 -5.95 -8.59
CA PHE A 187 -5.73 -6.07 -9.29
C PHE A 187 -5.58 -4.93 -10.29
N PRO A 188 -4.49 -4.16 -10.24
CA PRO A 188 -4.08 -3.34 -11.36
C PRO A 188 -3.89 -4.23 -12.59
N ILE A 189 -4.41 -3.79 -13.75
CA ILE A 189 -4.40 -4.60 -14.97
C ILE A 189 -2.99 -5.03 -15.38
N GLN A 190 -1.97 -4.21 -15.06
CA GLN A 190 -0.56 -4.52 -15.31
C GLN A 190 -0.11 -5.82 -14.62
N ASP A 191 -0.60 -6.09 -13.41
CA ASP A 191 -0.24 -7.29 -12.65
C ASP A 191 -0.92 -8.55 -13.22
N ILE A 192 -2.12 -8.41 -13.80
CA ILE A 192 -2.79 -9.50 -14.55
C ILE A 192 -2.08 -9.76 -15.88
N LEU A 193 -1.75 -8.71 -16.65
CA LEU A 193 -1.02 -8.84 -17.90
C LEU A 193 0.34 -9.52 -17.71
N ALA A 194 1.01 -9.28 -16.58
CA ALA A 194 2.29 -9.89 -16.25
C ALA A 194 2.23 -11.43 -16.09
N MET A 195 1.04 -12.02 -15.93
CA MET A 195 0.85 -13.48 -15.92
C MET A 195 1.03 -14.12 -17.30
N SER A 196 1.08 -13.33 -18.38
CA SER A 196 1.28 -13.84 -19.74
C SER A 196 2.52 -13.21 -20.38
N PRO A 197 3.47 -14.02 -20.91
CA PRO A 197 4.65 -13.49 -21.59
C PRO A 197 4.30 -12.69 -22.86
N ARG A 198 3.07 -12.83 -23.39
CA ARG A 198 2.56 -12.06 -24.52
C ARG A 198 2.57 -10.55 -24.24
N TYR A 199 2.37 -10.14 -23.00
CA TYR A 199 2.17 -8.74 -22.62
C TYR A 199 3.37 -8.12 -21.89
N THR A 200 4.46 -8.86 -21.70
CA THR A 200 5.65 -8.38 -20.96
C THR A 200 6.82 -7.97 -21.86
N GLY A 201 6.55 -7.67 -23.14
CA GLY A 201 7.60 -7.34 -24.13
C GLY A 201 8.27 -5.98 -23.95
N ARG A 202 7.63 -5.05 -23.22
CA ARG A 202 8.15 -3.71 -22.93
C ARG A 202 8.97 -3.67 -21.64
N PRO A 203 9.80 -2.64 -21.39
CA PRO A 203 10.46 -2.46 -20.09
C PRO A 203 9.45 -2.35 -18.94
N ALA A 204 9.74 -3.00 -17.81
CA ALA A 204 8.83 -3.03 -16.65
C ALA A 204 8.52 -1.64 -16.08
N ALA A 205 9.54 -0.79 -15.98
CA ALA A 205 9.40 0.57 -15.45
C ALA A 205 8.42 1.44 -16.26
N GLU A 206 8.21 1.14 -17.55
CA GLU A 206 7.26 1.87 -18.40
C GLU A 206 5.79 1.52 -18.09
N GLU A 207 5.52 0.53 -17.25
CA GLU A 207 4.17 0.10 -16.86
C GLU A 207 3.62 0.85 -15.64
N THR A 208 4.50 1.52 -14.91
CA THR A 208 4.16 2.33 -13.74
C THR A 208 3.40 3.57 -14.18
N ILE A 209 2.21 3.79 -13.59
CA ILE A 209 1.29 4.87 -13.95
C ILE A 209 1.61 6.19 -13.23
N ASN A 210 2.19 6.13 -12.03
CA ASN A 210 2.55 7.27 -11.21
C ASN A 210 3.92 7.14 -10.54
N ASP A 211 4.52 8.28 -10.24
CA ASP A 211 5.55 8.41 -9.22
C ASP A 211 5.09 9.45 -8.20
N PRO A 212 4.65 9.03 -6.99
CA PRO A 212 4.12 9.95 -5.98
C PRO A 212 5.18 10.92 -5.44
N THR A 213 6.48 10.64 -5.65
CA THR A 213 7.57 11.54 -5.25
C THR A 213 7.72 12.72 -6.21
N ASN A 214 7.11 12.65 -7.39
CA ASN A 214 7.14 13.70 -8.40
C ASN A 214 5.79 14.43 -8.49
N PRO A 215 5.64 15.62 -7.90
CA PRO A 215 4.38 16.36 -7.92
C PRO A 215 3.96 16.85 -9.32
N LYS A 216 4.86 16.77 -10.31
CA LYS A 216 4.61 17.10 -11.71
C LYS A 216 4.57 15.84 -12.59
N HIS A 217 4.38 14.66 -12.00
CA HIS A 217 4.29 13.42 -12.75
C HIS A 217 3.17 13.50 -13.79
N TYR A 218 3.45 13.01 -14.99
CA TYR A 218 2.49 13.00 -16.09
C TYR A 218 1.88 11.61 -16.25
N TRP A 219 0.61 11.48 -15.82
CA TRP A 219 -0.22 10.27 -15.83
C TRP A 219 -0.53 9.77 -17.24
N ARG A 220 0.43 9.05 -17.85
CA ARG A 220 0.38 8.72 -19.29
C ARG A 220 0.48 7.25 -19.64
N TYR A 221 0.57 6.35 -18.65
CA TYR A 221 0.54 4.93 -18.97
C TYR A 221 -0.78 4.59 -19.67
N ARG A 222 -0.66 3.85 -20.77
CA ARG A 222 -1.77 3.27 -21.51
C ARG A 222 -1.43 1.82 -21.78
N MET A 223 -2.44 0.95 -21.71
CA MET A 223 -2.29 -0.42 -22.15
C MET A 223 -1.79 -0.43 -23.59
N HIS A 224 -0.81 -1.30 -23.84
CA HIS A 224 -0.18 -1.45 -25.15
C HIS A 224 -0.92 -2.42 -26.07
N VAL A 225 -2.02 -2.96 -25.54
CA VAL A 225 -2.89 -3.92 -26.16
C VAL A 225 -4.34 -3.44 -25.91
N PRO A 226 -5.24 -3.53 -26.89
CA PRO A 226 -6.67 -3.29 -26.69
C PRO A 226 -7.26 -4.26 -25.68
N ILE A 227 -8.29 -3.83 -24.95
CA ILE A 227 -8.94 -4.70 -23.96
C ILE A 227 -9.60 -5.91 -24.64
N GLU A 228 -10.07 -5.75 -25.87
CA GLU A 228 -10.69 -6.80 -26.69
C GLU A 228 -9.71 -7.94 -26.99
N GLU A 229 -8.44 -7.63 -27.23
CA GLU A 229 -7.40 -8.66 -27.42
C GLU A 229 -7.06 -9.39 -26.12
N VAL A 230 -7.14 -8.72 -24.97
CA VAL A 230 -6.96 -9.35 -23.65
C VAL A 230 -8.14 -10.28 -23.34
N LEU A 231 -9.37 -9.84 -23.65
CA LEU A 231 -10.58 -10.64 -23.51
C LEU A 231 -10.65 -11.83 -24.48
N ALA A 232 -9.89 -11.80 -25.57
CA ALA A 232 -9.75 -12.91 -26.51
C ALA A 232 -8.61 -13.89 -26.15
N ASP A 233 -7.74 -13.57 -25.17
CA ASP A 233 -6.68 -14.45 -24.70
C ASP A 233 -7.24 -15.51 -23.74
N GLU A 234 -7.79 -16.59 -24.32
CA GLU A 234 -8.36 -17.71 -23.56
C GLU A 234 -7.36 -18.33 -22.58
N ARG A 235 -6.07 -18.30 -22.88
CA ARG A 235 -5.06 -18.88 -21.98
C ARG A 235 -4.92 -18.06 -20.71
N LEU A 236 -4.81 -16.73 -20.84
CA LEU A 236 -4.75 -15.83 -19.69
C LEU A 236 -6.06 -15.90 -18.88
N LEU A 237 -7.21 -15.87 -19.56
CA LEU A 237 -8.50 -15.94 -18.89
C LEU A 237 -8.73 -17.26 -18.16
N GLN A 238 -8.35 -18.41 -18.76
CA GLN A 238 -8.46 -19.71 -18.10
C GLN A 238 -7.54 -19.82 -16.89
N ASP A 239 -6.30 -19.32 -16.96
CA ASP A 239 -5.39 -19.31 -15.81
C ASP A 239 -5.95 -18.45 -14.68
N PHE A 240 -6.46 -17.25 -14.98
CA PHE A 240 -7.06 -16.38 -13.98
C PHE A 240 -8.35 -16.97 -13.38
N ARG A 241 -9.24 -17.55 -14.21
CA ARG A 241 -10.44 -18.26 -13.74
C ARG A 241 -10.08 -19.43 -12.82
N ALA A 242 -9.02 -20.18 -13.13
CA ALA A 242 -8.56 -21.27 -12.27
C ALA A 242 -8.06 -20.77 -10.90
N LEU A 243 -7.38 -19.60 -10.85
CA LEU A 243 -7.00 -18.96 -9.59
C LEU A 243 -8.23 -18.55 -8.78
N LEU A 244 -9.23 -17.95 -9.43
CA LEU A 244 -10.47 -17.54 -8.78
C LEU A 244 -11.26 -18.75 -8.24
N ALA A 245 -11.43 -19.81 -9.03
CA ALA A 245 -12.14 -21.02 -8.62
C ALA A 245 -11.47 -21.68 -7.42
N ARG A 246 -10.13 -21.84 -7.46
CA ARG A 246 -9.35 -22.38 -6.34
C ARG A 246 -9.50 -21.56 -5.06
N ALA A 247 -9.64 -20.25 -5.18
CA ALA A 247 -9.84 -19.35 -4.05
C ALA A 247 -11.30 -19.22 -3.59
N GLY A 248 -12.25 -19.93 -4.21
CA GLY A 248 -13.68 -19.78 -3.90
C GLY A 248 -14.27 -18.43 -4.31
N ARG A 249 -13.65 -17.76 -5.30
CA ARG A 249 -14.06 -16.45 -5.86
C ARG A 249 -14.54 -16.51 -7.31
N GLY A 250 -14.56 -17.71 -7.90
CA GLY A 250 -15.10 -17.95 -9.25
C GLY A 250 -16.56 -18.34 -9.21
N ASP A 251 -17.23 -18.27 -10.36
CA ASP A 251 -18.60 -18.73 -10.50
C ASP A 251 -18.70 -20.24 -10.25
N ALA A 252 -19.75 -20.67 -9.54
CA ALA A 252 -19.97 -22.08 -9.21
C ALA A 252 -20.17 -22.98 -10.45
N GLU A 253 -20.47 -22.40 -11.62
CA GLU A 253 -20.72 -23.13 -12.87
C GLU A 253 -19.47 -23.39 -13.72
N ALA A 254 -18.29 -22.93 -13.30
CA ALA A 254 -17.04 -23.10 -14.04
C ALA A 254 -16.11 -24.20 -13.46
N ALA A 255 -16.59 -25.02 -12.53
CA ALA A 255 -15.85 -26.08 -11.84
C ALA A 255 -16.18 -27.48 -12.36
#